data_AF-A0A9D5NJZ0-F1
#
_entry.id   AF-A0A9D5NJZ0-F1
#
_cell.length_a   1.000
_cell.length_b   1.000
_cell.length_c   1.000
_cell.angle_alpha   90.00
_cell.angle_beta   90.00
_cell.angle_gamma   90.00
#
_symmetry.space_group_name_H-M   'P 1'
#
loop_
_entity.id
_entity.type
_entity.pdbx_description
1 polymer ?
#
loop_
_entity_poly.entity_id
_entity_poly.type
_entity_poly.pdbx_seq_one_letter_code
_entity_poly.pdbx_strand_id
1 'polypeptide(L)'
;MKKYLKEIIIVLLQLFMFYIFPLFAGPTDAMGMVLLIILATLILATILGITSNNKIKYGYPILVALLFIPSIWIYYNESALIHSVWYLVISLVGLFIGTAINKLIYIK
;
A
#
# COMPACT_ATOMS: atom_id res chain seq x y z
N MET A 1 -20.30 -9.53 6.79
CA MET A 1 -18.96 -8.92 6.59
C MET A 1 -18.56 -8.70 5.12
N LYS A 2 -19.36 -9.10 4.10
CA LYS A 2 -18.98 -9.00 2.68
C LYS A 2 -18.78 -7.56 2.14
N LYS A 3 -19.31 -6.53 2.83
CA LYS A 3 -19.31 -5.12 2.38
C LYS A 3 -17.90 -4.53 2.22
N TYR A 4 -16.95 -4.93 3.07
CA TYR A 4 -15.58 -4.39 3.09
C TYR A 4 -14.51 -5.44 2.78
N LEU A 5 -14.91 -6.54 2.15
CA LEU A 5 -14.02 -7.68 1.94
C LEU A 5 -12.79 -7.30 1.09
N LYS A 6 -12.98 -6.46 0.06
CA LYS A 6 -11.91 -6.02 -0.85
C LYS A 6 -10.88 -5.18 -0.12
N GLU A 7 -11.34 -4.24 0.70
CA GLU A 7 -10.52 -3.37 1.54
C GLU A 7 -9.70 -4.18 2.53
N ILE A 8 -10.36 -5.13 3.22
CA ILE A 8 -9.70 -6.01 4.19
C ILE A 8 -8.61 -6.85 3.50
N ILE A 9 -8.91 -7.45 2.34
CA ILE A 9 -7.94 -8.25 1.59
C ILE A 9 -6.73 -7.38 1.18
N ILE A 10 -6.96 -6.18 0.64
CA ILE A 10 -5.87 -5.29 0.24
C ILE A 10 -5.02 -4.86 1.44
N VAL A 11 -5.63 -4.57 2.59
CA VAL A 11 -4.89 -4.25 3.82
C VAL A 11 -4.09 -5.44 4.33
N LEU A 12 -4.64 -6.65 4.27
CA LEU A 12 -3.91 -7.88 4.63
C LEU A 12 -2.72 -8.13 3.69
N LEU A 13 -2.88 -7.90 2.38
CA LEU A 13 -1.77 -7.97 1.42
C LEU A 13 -0.72 -6.89 1.69
N GLN A 14 -1.13 -5.68 2.08
CA GLN A 14 -0.18 -4.64 2.48
C GLN A 14 0.62 -5.03 3.73
N LEU A 15 -0.04 -5.58 4.74
CA LEU A 15 0.61 -6.11 5.94
C LEU A 15 1.60 -7.23 5.59
N PHE A 16 1.20 -8.14 4.70
CA PHE A 16 2.11 -9.15 4.18
C PHE A 16 3.36 -8.52 3.56
N MET A 17 3.20 -7.48 2.73
CA MET A 17 4.33 -6.78 2.10
C MET A 17 5.23 -6.03 3.10
N PHE A 18 4.69 -5.53 4.22
CA PHE A 18 5.48 -4.81 5.22
C PHE A 18 6.14 -5.70 6.27
N TYR A 19 5.58 -6.87 6.56
CA TYR A 19 6.01 -7.68 7.70
C TYR A 19 6.51 -9.07 7.31
N ILE A 20 5.99 -9.66 6.23
CA ILE A 20 6.40 -11.01 5.82
C ILE A 20 7.39 -10.93 4.66
N PHE A 21 7.14 -10.07 3.69
CA PHE A 21 8.00 -9.93 2.52
C PHE A 21 9.46 -9.57 2.85
N PRO A 22 9.77 -8.67 3.82
CA PRO A 22 11.16 -8.36 4.20
C PRO A 22 11.98 -9.56 4.68
N LEU A 23 11.33 -10.64 5.17
CA LEU A 23 12.02 -11.85 5.61
C LEU A 23 12.70 -12.60 4.45
N PHE A 24 12.28 -12.36 3.21
CA PHE A 24 12.86 -12.98 2.02
C PHE A 24 13.97 -12.12 1.39
N ALA A 25 14.37 -11.01 2.00
CA ALA A 25 15.35 -10.09 1.43
C ALA A 25 16.70 -10.76 1.11
N GLY A 26 17.12 -11.80 1.86
CA GLY A 26 18.37 -12.52 1.59
C GLY A 26 19.57 -11.55 1.51
N PRO A 27 20.45 -11.65 0.50
CA PRO A 27 21.56 -10.70 0.29
C PRO A 27 21.12 -9.37 -0.36
N THR A 28 19.83 -9.19 -0.66
CA THR A 28 19.32 -7.95 -1.27
C THR A 28 19.43 -6.82 -0.26
N ASP A 29 20.02 -5.71 -0.68
CA ASP A 29 20.11 -4.51 0.14
C ASP A 29 18.70 -4.05 0.58
N ALA A 30 18.57 -3.63 1.84
CA ALA A 30 17.32 -3.19 2.44
C ALA A 30 16.65 -2.08 1.60
N MET A 31 17.44 -1.26 0.90
CA MET A 31 16.97 -0.24 -0.01
C MET A 31 16.23 -0.82 -1.23
N GLY A 32 16.71 -1.92 -1.80
CA GLY A 32 16.03 -2.62 -2.91
C GLY A 32 14.66 -3.13 -2.49
N MET A 33 14.53 -3.63 -1.26
CA MET A 33 13.24 -4.09 -0.72
C MET A 33 12.23 -2.96 -0.55
N VAL A 34 12.68 -1.79 -0.07
CA VAL A 34 11.79 -0.62 0.05
C VAL A 34 11.22 -0.21 -1.32
N LEU A 35 12.04 -0.19 -2.36
CA LEU A 35 11.58 0.16 -3.72
C LEU A 35 10.53 -0.84 -4.25
N LEU A 36 10.74 -2.14 -4.05
CA LEU A 36 9.78 -3.18 -4.46
C LEU A 36 8.44 -3.04 -3.72
N ILE A 37 8.49 -2.76 -2.42
CA ILE A 37 7.29 -2.56 -1.61
C ILE A 37 6.57 -1.26 -2.01
N ILE A 38 7.29 -0.19 -2.39
CA ILE A 38 6.68 1.03 -2.95
C ILE A 38 5.89 0.71 -4.23
N LEU A 39 6.47 -0.04 -5.16
CA LEU A 39 5.80 -0.46 -6.39
C LEU A 39 4.58 -1.34 -6.09
N ALA A 40 4.70 -2.30 -5.17
CA ALA A 40 3.57 -3.13 -4.76
C ALA A 40 2.45 -2.30 -4.12
N THR A 41 2.79 -1.31 -3.30
CA THR A 41 1.83 -0.39 -2.68
C THR A 41 1.08 0.42 -3.74
N LEU A 42 1.78 0.91 -4.78
CA LEU A 42 1.14 1.60 -5.91
C LEU A 42 0.10 0.70 -6.59
N ILE A 43 0.46 -0.56 -6.86
CA ILE A 43 -0.42 -1.53 -7.52
C ILE A 43 -1.63 -1.85 -6.63
N LEU A 44 -1.42 -2.14 -5.36
CA LEU A 44 -2.48 -2.43 -4.40
C LEU A 44 -3.44 -1.26 -4.24
N ALA A 45 -2.93 -0.03 -4.12
CA ALA A 45 -3.74 1.18 -4.07
C ALA A 45 -4.57 1.37 -5.34
N THR A 46 -3.97 1.11 -6.51
CA THR A 46 -4.65 1.19 -7.81
C THR A 46 -5.77 0.15 -7.91
N ILE A 47 -5.51 -1.10 -7.55
CA ILE A 47 -6.53 -2.16 -7.53
C ILE A 47 -7.67 -1.80 -6.58
N LEU A 48 -7.37 -1.26 -5.39
CA LEU A 48 -8.39 -0.81 -4.45
C LEU A 48 -9.26 0.31 -5.05
N GLY A 49 -8.62 1.28 -5.71
CA GLY A 49 -9.30 2.37 -6.40
C GLY A 49 -10.22 1.88 -7.51
N ILE A 50 -9.77 0.91 -8.30
CA ILE A 50 -10.53 0.31 -9.42
C ILE A 50 -11.72 -0.50 -8.90
N THR A 51 -11.53 -1.28 -7.83
CA THR A 51 -12.48 -2.33 -7.46
C THR A 51 -13.47 -1.97 -6.37
N SER A 52 -13.18 -0.95 -5.54
CA SER A 52 -14.05 -0.52 -4.44
C SER A 52 -14.77 0.78 -4.75
N ASN A 53 -16.07 0.84 -4.43
CA ASN A 53 -16.87 2.07 -4.46
C ASN A 53 -17.13 2.64 -3.06
N ASN A 54 -16.63 2.00 -2.00
CA ASN A 54 -16.85 2.45 -0.63
C ASN A 54 -15.98 3.66 -0.30
N LYS A 55 -16.52 4.63 0.45
CA LYS A 55 -15.77 5.83 0.88
C LYS A 55 -14.60 5.50 1.83
N ILE A 56 -14.64 4.37 2.53
CA ILE A 56 -13.58 3.97 3.46
C ILE A 56 -12.21 3.77 2.78
N LYS A 57 -12.20 3.51 1.46
CA LYS A 57 -10.97 3.35 0.67
C LYS A 57 -10.05 4.58 0.73
N TYR A 58 -10.60 5.77 0.97
CA TYR A 58 -9.80 7.01 1.10
C TYR A 58 -8.96 7.06 2.38
N GLY A 59 -9.26 6.22 3.39
CA GLY A 59 -8.41 6.06 4.56
C GLY A 59 -7.20 5.14 4.34
N TYR A 60 -7.16 4.41 3.22
CA TYR A 60 -6.10 3.44 2.93
C TYR A 60 -4.70 4.07 2.89
N PRO A 61 -4.45 5.23 2.25
CA PRO A 61 -3.12 5.83 2.23
C PRO A 61 -2.55 6.18 3.61
N ILE A 62 -3.41 6.69 4.50
CA ILE A 62 -3.02 7.02 5.88
C ILE A 62 -2.68 5.73 6.63
N LEU A 63 -3.51 4.69 6.50
CA LEU A 63 -3.25 3.39 7.10
C LEU A 63 -1.93 2.79 6.60
N VAL A 64 -1.66 2.83 5.29
CA VAL A 64 -0.40 2.35 4.72
C VAL A 64 0.80 3.06 5.35
N ALA A 65 0.77 4.39 5.45
CA ALA A 65 1.87 5.15 6.04
C ALA A 65 2.10 4.79 7.52
N LEU A 66 1.02 4.65 8.30
CA LEU A 66 1.09 4.28 9.71
C LEU A 66 1.56 2.84 9.92
N LEU A 67 1.09 1.90 9.10
CA LEU A 67 1.46 0.49 9.19
C LEU A 67 2.92 0.22 8.78
N PHE A 68 3.52 1.11 7.99
CA PHE A 68 4.95 0.99 7.67
C PHE A 68 5.84 1.36 8.86
N ILE A 69 5.43 2.31 9.72
CA ILE A 69 6.30 2.84 10.79
C ILE A 69 6.81 1.74 11.74
N PRO A 70 5.98 0.80 12.23
CA PRO A 70 6.47 -0.26 13.11
C PRO A 70 7.43 -1.23 12.40
N SER A 71 7.30 -1.45 11.09
CA SER A 71 8.20 -2.37 10.39
C SER A 71 9.62 -1.81 10.27
N ILE A 72 9.79 -0.49 10.35
CA ILE A 72 11.10 0.18 10.37
C ILE A 72 11.98 -0.37 11.50
N TRP A 73 11.44 -0.43 12.72
CA TRP A 73 12.19 -0.89 13.89
C TRP A 73 12.46 -2.40 13.91
N ILE A 74 11.80 -3.16 13.02
CA ILE A 74 11.95 -4.61 12.92
C ILE A 74 12.98 -4.97 11.82
N TYR A 75 12.93 -4.31 10.66
CA TYR A 75 13.67 -4.73 9.47
C TYR A 75 14.60 -3.66 8.87
N TYR A 76 14.44 -2.39 9.24
CA TYR A 76 15.14 -1.28 8.61
C TYR A 76 15.91 -0.44 9.64
N ASN A 77 16.53 0.66 9.18
CA ASN A 77 17.19 1.63 10.06
C ASN A 77 16.36 2.93 10.16
N GLU A 78 16.72 3.83 11.08
CA GLU A 78 15.98 5.07 11.34
C GLU A 78 15.82 5.97 10.10
N SER A 79 16.78 5.94 9.17
CA SER A 79 16.68 6.72 7.92
C SER A 79 15.49 6.30 7.05
N ALA A 80 14.95 5.08 7.25
CA ALA A 80 13.78 4.60 6.55
C ALA A 80 12.49 5.35 6.92
N LEU A 81 12.45 6.13 8.02
CA LEU A 81 11.27 6.90 8.44
C LEU A 81 10.73 7.83 7.34
N ILE A 82 11.60 8.43 6.53
CA ILE A 82 11.17 9.29 5.41
C ILE A 82 10.32 8.53 4.38
N HIS A 83 10.49 7.21 4.27
CA HIS A 83 9.75 6.40 3.32
C HIS A 83 8.27 6.23 3.73
N SER A 84 7.92 6.44 5.01
CA SER A 84 6.50 6.51 5.41
C SER A 84 5.73 7.60 4.65
N VAL A 85 6.37 8.75 4.41
CA VAL A 85 5.81 9.85 3.60
C VAL A 85 5.70 9.42 2.14
N TRP A 86 6.70 8.74 1.60
CA TRP A 86 6.64 8.19 0.24
C TRP A 86 5.51 7.17 0.07
N TYR A 87 5.30 6.30 1.06
CA TYR A 87 4.20 5.35 1.06
C TYR A 87 2.82 6.03 1.10
N LEU A 88 2.68 7.14 1.83
CA LEU A 88 1.48 7.98 1.79
C LEU A 88 1.25 8.52 0.37
N VAL A 89 2.27 9.15 -0.22
CA VAL A 89 2.15 9.78 -1.54
C VAL A 89 1.85 8.74 -2.62
N ILE A 90 2.57 7.62 -2.65
CA ILE A 90 2.41 6.63 -3.70
C ILE A 90 1.05 5.92 -3.63
N SER A 91 0.54 5.67 -2.42
CA SER A 91 -0.78 5.07 -2.23
C SER A 91 -1.90 6.07 -2.56
N LEU A 92 -1.72 7.38 -2.31
CA LEU A 92 -2.63 8.42 -2.81
C LEU A 92 -2.68 8.43 -4.34
N VAL A 93 -1.52 8.41 -5.00
CA VAL A 93 -1.41 8.39 -6.46
C VAL A 93 -2.10 7.15 -7.04
N GLY A 94 -1.78 5.96 -6.53
CA GLY A 94 -2.41 4.72 -7.00
C GLY A 94 -3.91 4.73 -6.79
N LEU A 95 -4.38 5.15 -5.62
CA LEU A 95 -5.81 5.24 -5.34
C LEU A 95 -6.50 6.23 -6.29
N PHE A 96 -5.90 7.39 -6.54
CA PHE A 96 -6.43 8.38 -7.48
C PHE A 96 -6.55 7.80 -8.90
N ILE A 97 -5.48 7.19 -9.43
CA ILE A 97 -5.48 6.53 -10.75
C ILE A 97 -6.59 5.48 -10.80
N GLY A 98 -6.66 4.60 -9.80
CA GLY A 98 -7.64 3.52 -9.78
C GLY A 98 -9.07 4.02 -9.71
N THR A 99 -9.33 5.06 -8.92
CA THR A 99 -10.66 5.67 -8.84
C THR A 99 -11.07 6.41 -10.12
N ALA A 100 -10.12 7.05 -10.80
CA ALA A 100 -10.38 7.65 -12.11
C ALA A 100 -10.76 6.58 -13.15
N ILE A 101 -10.02 5.47 -13.20
CA ILE A 101 -10.32 4.32 -14.08
C ILE A 101 -11.69 3.73 -13.77
N ASN A 102 -11.99 3.46 -12.48
CA ASN A 102 -13.30 2.98 -12.06
C ASN A 102 -14.42 3.89 -12.60
N LYS A 103 -14.28 5.20 -12.41
CA LYS A 103 -15.28 6.17 -12.87
C LYS A 103 -15.46 6.11 -14.39
N LEU A 104 -14.38 5.98 -15.16
CA LEU A 104 -14.45 5.84 -16.62
C LEU A 104 -15.19 4.57 -17.06
N ILE A 105 -15.01 3.46 -16.34
CA ILE A 105 -15.70 2.18 -16.62
C ILE A 105 -17.20 2.30 -16.35
N TYR A 106 -17.60 2.96 -15.25
CA TYR A 106 -19.00 3.09 -14.83
C TYR A 106 -19.75 4.31 -15.43
N ILE A 107 -19.05 5.19 -16.16
CA ILE A 107 -19.68 6.26 -16.96
C ILE A 107 -20.22 5.73 -18.30
N LYS A 108 -19.83 4.52 -18.71
CA LYS A 108 -20.50 3.76 -19.77
C LYS A 108 -21.79 3.12 -19.27
#